data_AF-A4YV00-F1
#
_entry.id   AF-A4YV00-F1
#
_cell.length_a   1.000
_cell.length_b   1.000
_cell.length_c   1.000
_cell.angle_alpha   90.00
_cell.angle_beta   90.00
_cell.angle_gamma   90.00
#
_symmetry.space_group_name_H-M   'P 1'
#
loop_
_entity.id
_entity.type
_entity.pdbx_description
1 polymer ?
#
loop_
_entity_poly.entity_id
_entity_poly.type
_entity_poly.pdbx_seq_one_letter_code
_entity_poly.pdbx_strand_id
1 'polypeptide(L)'
;MAANTFNPTALANGTSNLLVRASALNLSTDLVQAGVVFNDAVRISTGLFSTPQNSGNSNPFLGSYTTDLHAVQNDIAAMLANPGQVTLGGKAFTLNATDTAVLTQVQNEITTLINAAPNTTNPNTLAEADQTIHNVQQMILQQIQGDAHLSSALNNVQFLANTGAMDVAFQSLPAGNDGTANLAAATGGDLAAIGQVFNAAADLALGGISANTLGQITADFTAVQQGLMAIINDPAKLAALEAGQTAVDAQTTTLHLMTLAGQIGLQLNKYDSAETQASPTALRGTADNILDMIDVFQNDATLNKAAGGTGTPGHGGGFSEMPGGLTGTVTRFQDNQVQTNFWASFLAEANTLGAKLNAVANGTATATQDIITQIANYQNFGVQFNNAQGAVFQGRFDNELAAGALQSDSAMATKALMGIMNGDTGAALATDQAMLKAAAANFIGNAGDIGGNNIAIGGVDYVGSATSFLTATAVNGIAMGTGAPAGANPNIANGTGGTPASTTTPGGGGMAGGGAAGGGAAGGGAAGGGAAGGGTTGGGTTGGGAAGGGTTGGNTGTGNNTGNNQTTTTHHCHHHHHSHDHHTAAAAAAATAGAAAGAADMSHHHAMHHMWG
;
A
#
# COMPACT_ATOMS: atom_id res chain seq x y z
N MET A 1 19.97 -5.26 32.74
CA MET A 1 18.64 -5.68 32.29
C MET A 1 17.75 -4.45 32.29
N ALA A 2 17.06 -4.16 31.18
CA ALA A 2 15.99 -3.18 31.18
C ALA A 2 14.82 -3.69 32.06
N ALA A 3 13.89 -2.80 32.43
CA ALA A 3 12.65 -3.25 33.07
C ALA A 3 11.85 -4.09 32.07
N ASN A 4 11.41 -5.28 32.47
CA ASN A 4 10.72 -6.22 31.59
C ASN A 4 9.41 -5.60 31.06
N THR A 5 9.39 -5.24 29.78
CA THR A 5 8.29 -4.54 29.09
C THR A 5 7.16 -5.47 28.67
N PHE A 6 7.33 -6.79 28.80
CA PHE A 6 6.33 -7.78 28.39
C PHE A 6 5.06 -7.73 29.26
N ASN A 7 3.99 -7.21 28.68
CA ASN A 7 2.64 -7.27 29.22
C ASN A 7 1.74 -8.01 28.19
N PRO A 8 1.31 -9.26 28.47
CA PRO A 8 0.46 -10.02 27.55
C PRO A 8 -0.84 -9.33 27.16
N THR A 9 -1.45 -8.57 28.07
CA THR A 9 -2.66 -7.79 27.76
C THR A 9 -2.37 -6.63 26.81
N ALA A 10 -1.17 -6.04 26.88
CA ALA A 10 -0.76 -4.98 25.97
C ALA A 10 -0.33 -5.52 24.60
N LEU A 11 0.22 -6.74 24.54
CA LEU A 11 0.52 -7.42 23.28
C LEU A 11 -0.77 -7.80 22.55
N ALA A 12 -1.74 -8.40 23.25
CA ALA A 12 -3.01 -8.83 22.68
C ALA A 12 -3.98 -7.69 22.29
N ASN A 13 -3.60 -6.41 22.48
CA ASN A 13 -4.41 -5.25 22.09
C ASN A 13 -3.61 -4.14 21.39
N GLY A 14 -2.37 -4.41 20.94
CA GLY A 14 -1.55 -3.46 20.18
C GLY A 14 -0.88 -2.35 21.02
N THR A 15 -1.15 -2.25 22.32
CA THR A 15 -0.61 -1.16 23.18
C THR A 15 0.76 -1.47 23.81
N SER A 16 1.42 -2.57 23.42
CA SER A 16 2.71 -2.97 23.96
C SER A 16 3.85 -2.10 23.44
N ASN A 17 4.72 -1.63 24.33
CA ASN A 17 5.97 -0.97 23.93
C ASN A 17 6.87 -1.86 23.05
N LEU A 18 6.69 -3.18 23.05
CA LEU A 18 7.41 -4.08 22.15
C LEU A 18 7.02 -3.92 20.68
N LEU A 19 5.87 -3.28 20.40
CA LEU A 19 5.42 -2.91 19.05
C LEU A 19 5.88 -1.49 18.65
N VAL A 20 6.60 -0.78 19.53
CA VAL A 20 7.16 0.54 19.27
C VAL A 20 8.65 0.40 18.97
N ARG A 21 9.07 0.78 17.76
CA ARG A 21 10.42 0.49 17.24
C ARG A 21 11.56 0.94 18.17
N ALA A 22 11.46 2.15 18.71
CA ALA A 22 12.45 2.72 19.62
C ALA A 22 12.60 1.96 20.96
N SER A 23 11.63 1.13 21.33
CA SER A 23 11.68 0.23 22.48
C SER A 23 12.14 -1.19 22.06
N ALA A 24 11.64 -1.71 20.94
CA ALA A 24 11.95 -3.05 20.44
C ALA A 24 13.44 -3.25 20.07
N LEU A 25 14.17 -2.18 19.71
CA LEU A 25 15.59 -2.23 19.37
C LEU A 25 16.56 -2.26 20.59
N ASN A 26 16.04 -2.40 21.82
CA ASN A 26 16.89 -2.46 23.02
C ASN A 26 17.29 -3.91 23.34
N LEU A 27 18.60 -4.15 23.53
CA LEU A 27 19.17 -5.48 23.76
C LEU A 27 18.38 -6.30 24.81
N SER A 28 17.93 -7.47 24.39
CA SER A 28 17.08 -8.39 25.14
C SER A 28 17.58 -9.84 25.05
N THR A 29 16.93 -10.69 25.84
CA THR A 29 17.05 -12.16 25.79
C THR A 29 15.68 -12.82 25.54
N ASP A 30 14.68 -12.04 25.12
CA ASP A 30 13.35 -12.56 24.79
C ASP A 30 13.20 -12.84 23.29
N LEU A 31 12.90 -14.09 22.93
CA LEU A 31 12.79 -14.50 21.54
C LEU A 31 11.60 -13.84 20.82
N VAL A 32 10.56 -13.42 21.53
CA VAL A 32 9.43 -12.70 20.93
C VAL A 32 9.85 -11.31 20.48
N GLN A 33 10.73 -10.61 21.21
CA GLN A 33 11.23 -9.31 20.76
C GLN A 33 12.04 -9.46 19.46
N ALA A 34 12.97 -10.41 19.43
CA ALA A 34 13.78 -10.70 18.25
C ALA A 34 12.91 -11.04 17.02
N GLY A 35 11.84 -11.83 17.20
CA GLY A 35 10.93 -12.15 16.11
C GLY A 35 9.99 -11.01 15.70
N VAL A 36 9.55 -10.13 16.62
CA VAL A 36 8.79 -8.91 16.26
C VAL A 36 9.65 -7.97 15.41
N VAL A 37 10.91 -7.75 15.80
CA VAL A 37 11.85 -6.92 15.01
C VAL A 37 12.18 -7.58 13.67
N PHE A 38 12.17 -8.92 13.59
CA PHE A 38 12.29 -9.63 12.31
C PHE A 38 11.05 -9.49 11.43
N ASN A 39 9.83 -9.52 11.98
CA ASN A 39 8.59 -9.26 11.23
C ASN A 39 8.63 -7.86 10.57
N ASP A 40 9.05 -6.83 11.31
CA ASP A 40 9.19 -5.46 10.79
C ASP A 40 10.23 -5.37 9.66
N ALA A 41 11.40 -5.97 9.86
CA ALA A 41 12.42 -6.08 8.82
C ALA A 41 11.89 -6.80 7.56
N VAL A 42 11.09 -7.85 7.72
CA VAL A 42 10.42 -8.53 6.60
C VAL A 42 9.41 -7.61 5.91
N ARG A 43 8.52 -6.93 6.65
CA ARG A 43 7.50 -6.04 6.05
C ARG A 43 8.11 -4.96 5.16
N ILE A 44 9.24 -4.38 5.57
CA ILE A 44 9.91 -3.30 4.82
C ILE A 44 10.88 -3.79 3.72
N SER A 45 11.09 -5.11 3.55
CA SER A 45 11.93 -5.61 2.46
C SER A 45 11.26 -5.59 1.09
N THR A 46 9.97 -5.24 0.99
CA THR A 46 9.24 -4.97 -0.26
C THR A 46 9.77 -3.76 -1.07
N GLY A 47 10.75 -3.02 -0.55
CA GLY A 47 11.41 -1.94 -1.29
C GLY A 47 12.46 -1.19 -0.49
N LEU A 48 13.71 -1.65 -0.54
CA LEU A 48 14.82 -1.14 0.28
C LEU A 48 15.43 0.17 -0.24
N PHE A 49 14.65 1.25 -0.32
CA PHE A 49 15.17 2.57 -0.69
C PHE A 49 16.14 3.13 0.37
N SER A 50 17.19 3.79 -0.09
CA SER A 50 18.39 4.14 0.70
C SER A 50 18.57 5.61 1.02
N THR A 51 17.79 6.50 0.41
CA THR A 51 18.01 7.95 0.44
C THR A 51 16.72 8.71 0.78
N PRO A 52 16.75 9.71 1.70
CA PRO A 52 15.65 10.64 1.90
C PRO A 52 15.51 11.59 0.70
N GLN A 53 14.79 11.16 -0.33
CA GLN A 53 14.69 11.84 -1.63
C GLN A 53 13.65 12.98 -1.68
N ASN A 54 13.55 13.80 -0.61
CA ASN A 54 12.96 15.16 -0.59
C ASN A 54 12.89 15.73 0.84
N SER A 55 12.30 16.93 1.00
CA SER A 55 11.77 17.39 2.28
C SER A 55 10.75 16.38 2.84
N GLY A 56 11.06 15.83 4.01
CA GLY A 56 10.22 14.88 4.73
C GLY A 56 11.04 14.08 5.74
N ASN A 57 10.44 13.76 6.89
CA ASN A 57 10.95 12.86 7.93
C ASN A 57 10.85 11.36 7.54
N SER A 58 10.99 11.04 6.25
CA SER A 58 10.88 9.66 5.76
C SER A 58 12.17 8.89 6.03
N ASN A 59 12.13 7.97 7.00
CA ASN A 59 13.20 7.02 7.26
C ASN A 59 13.49 6.18 5.99
N PRO A 60 14.76 6.01 5.55
CA PRO A 60 15.10 5.06 4.50
C PRO A 60 14.89 3.62 4.95
N PHE A 61 14.12 2.82 4.22
CA PHE A 61 13.84 1.43 4.59
C PHE A 61 15.11 0.58 4.66
N LEU A 62 16.11 0.81 3.79
CA LEU A 62 17.41 0.13 3.90
C LEU A 62 18.12 0.41 5.26
N GLY A 63 18.03 1.64 5.75
CA GLY A 63 18.63 2.06 7.01
C GLY A 63 17.88 1.53 8.22
N SER A 64 16.54 1.43 8.11
CA SER A 64 15.74 0.70 9.09
C SER A 64 16.13 -0.77 9.10
N TYR A 65 15.92 -1.48 7.98
CA TYR A 65 16.13 -2.92 7.78
C TYR A 65 17.47 -3.43 8.34
N THR A 66 18.57 -2.76 8.02
CA THR A 66 19.90 -3.13 8.53
C THR A 66 20.07 -2.89 10.03
N THR A 67 19.41 -1.88 10.60
CA THR A 67 19.33 -1.65 12.05
C THR A 67 18.50 -2.73 12.74
N ASP A 68 17.34 -3.08 12.17
CA ASP A 68 16.42 -4.09 12.71
C ASP A 68 17.11 -5.46 12.74
N LEU A 69 17.71 -5.89 11.61
CA LEU A 69 18.51 -7.10 11.53
C LEU A 69 19.68 -7.12 12.53
N HIS A 70 20.39 -6.00 12.75
CA HIS A 70 21.42 -5.94 13.78
C HIS A 70 20.86 -6.09 15.19
N ALA A 71 19.65 -5.60 15.50
CA ALA A 71 19.02 -5.85 16.79
C ALA A 71 18.66 -7.33 16.97
N VAL A 72 18.06 -7.98 15.97
CA VAL A 72 17.78 -9.43 15.99
C VAL A 72 19.08 -10.24 16.17
N GLN A 73 20.15 -9.87 15.45
CA GLN A 73 21.48 -10.50 15.57
C GLN A 73 22.05 -10.41 17.00
N ASN A 74 21.91 -9.23 17.62
CA ASN A 74 22.39 -8.96 18.98
C ASN A 74 21.57 -9.68 20.06
N ASP A 75 20.25 -9.70 19.94
CA ASP A 75 19.35 -10.41 20.87
C ASP A 75 19.62 -11.93 20.81
N ILE A 76 19.71 -12.50 19.60
CA ILE A 76 20.07 -13.92 19.42
C ILE A 76 21.47 -14.21 19.97
N ALA A 77 22.45 -13.31 19.79
CA ALA A 77 23.78 -13.46 20.40
C ALA A 77 23.72 -13.47 21.93
N ALA A 78 22.89 -12.61 22.54
CA ALA A 78 22.70 -12.56 23.99
C ALA A 78 22.04 -13.84 24.52
N MET A 79 21.05 -14.40 23.80
CA MET A 79 20.40 -15.67 24.13
C MET A 79 21.38 -16.85 24.06
N LEU A 80 22.14 -16.97 22.96
CA LEU A 80 23.13 -18.04 22.78
C LEU A 80 24.29 -17.96 23.79
N ALA A 81 24.69 -16.75 24.20
CA ALA A 81 25.69 -16.55 25.25
C ALA A 81 25.15 -16.80 26.67
N ASN A 82 23.83 -16.67 26.90
CA ASN A 82 23.19 -16.78 28.21
C ASN A 82 21.94 -17.69 28.16
N PRO A 83 22.04 -18.97 27.76
CA PRO A 83 20.87 -19.83 27.52
C PRO A 83 19.97 -20.04 28.75
N GLY A 84 20.49 -19.84 29.97
CA GLY A 84 19.72 -19.85 31.22
C GLY A 84 19.02 -18.53 31.58
N GLN A 85 19.08 -17.51 30.72
CA GLN A 85 18.39 -16.21 30.88
C GLN A 85 17.41 -15.93 29.73
N VAL A 86 17.23 -16.88 28.82
CA VAL A 86 16.31 -16.74 27.67
C VAL A 86 14.88 -16.68 28.17
N THR A 87 14.10 -15.79 27.58
CA THR A 87 12.67 -15.68 27.81
C THR A 87 11.87 -15.76 26.51
N LEU A 88 10.58 -16.01 26.63
CA LEU A 88 9.63 -15.99 25.54
C LEU A 88 8.33 -15.38 26.09
N GLY A 89 7.97 -14.19 25.62
CA GLY A 89 6.82 -13.44 26.15
C GLY A 89 7.01 -12.99 27.60
N GLY A 90 8.24 -12.70 28.01
CA GLY A 90 8.63 -12.33 29.37
C GLY A 90 8.72 -13.49 30.37
N LYS A 91 8.48 -14.74 29.94
CA LYS A 91 8.55 -15.96 30.76
C LYS A 91 9.84 -16.72 30.48
N ALA A 92 10.46 -17.33 31.50
CA ALA A 92 11.68 -18.13 31.31
C ALA A 92 11.44 -19.29 30.33
N PHE A 93 12.35 -19.42 29.36
CA PHE A 93 12.31 -20.43 28.30
C PHE A 93 13.66 -21.16 28.25
N THR A 94 13.65 -22.49 28.17
CA THR A 94 14.87 -23.30 28.21
C THR A 94 15.21 -23.80 26.81
N LEU A 95 16.23 -23.21 26.19
CA LEU A 95 16.71 -23.68 24.89
C LEU A 95 17.19 -25.13 24.97
N ASN A 96 16.71 -25.97 24.06
CA ASN A 96 17.26 -27.31 23.82
C ASN A 96 18.36 -27.25 22.73
N ALA A 97 18.96 -28.41 22.41
CA ALA A 97 20.08 -28.49 21.47
C ALA A 97 19.70 -28.14 20.01
N THR A 98 18.46 -28.44 19.60
CA THR A 98 17.92 -28.06 18.28
C THR A 98 17.70 -26.56 18.21
N ASP A 99 16.99 -25.97 19.19
CA ASP A 99 16.79 -24.52 19.30
C ASP A 99 18.12 -23.76 19.20
N THR A 100 19.14 -24.25 19.92
CA THR A 100 20.49 -23.65 19.95
C THR A 100 21.18 -23.72 18.58
N ALA A 101 21.01 -24.82 17.86
CA ALA A 101 21.55 -24.98 16.50
C ALA A 101 20.82 -24.08 15.49
N VAL A 102 19.48 -24.02 15.55
CA VAL A 102 18.64 -23.16 14.71
C VAL A 102 18.97 -21.69 14.93
N LEU A 103 18.99 -21.21 16.18
CA LEU A 103 19.35 -19.83 16.49
C LEU A 103 20.79 -19.49 16.08
N THR A 104 21.72 -20.45 16.15
CA THR A 104 23.08 -20.28 15.61
C THR A 104 23.08 -20.16 14.07
N GLN A 105 22.25 -20.92 13.36
CA GLN A 105 22.14 -20.82 11.91
C GLN A 105 21.49 -19.48 11.50
N VAL A 106 20.38 -19.11 12.12
CA VAL A 106 19.68 -17.82 11.90
C VAL A 106 20.61 -16.62 12.13
N GLN A 107 21.51 -16.65 13.12
CA GLN A 107 22.51 -15.59 13.31
C GLN A 107 23.48 -15.44 12.11
N ASN A 108 23.89 -16.55 11.48
CA ASN A 108 24.73 -16.51 10.28
C ASN A 108 23.93 -16.01 9.07
N GLU A 109 22.66 -16.40 8.96
CA GLU A 109 21.77 -16.00 7.87
C GLU A 109 21.39 -14.50 7.94
N ILE A 110 21.12 -13.97 9.13
CA ILE A 110 21.00 -12.52 9.37
C ILE A 110 22.28 -11.78 8.95
N THR A 111 23.46 -12.39 9.16
CA THR A 111 24.73 -11.81 8.71
C THR A 111 24.81 -11.77 7.17
N THR A 112 24.25 -12.76 6.47
CA THR A 112 24.09 -12.74 5.01
C THR A 112 23.14 -11.63 4.56
N LEU A 113 21.98 -11.46 5.21
CA LEU A 113 21.02 -10.39 4.91
C LEU A 113 21.64 -8.99 5.07
N ILE A 114 22.36 -8.74 6.17
CA ILE A 114 23.06 -7.47 6.43
C ILE A 114 24.09 -7.17 5.33
N ASN A 115 24.81 -8.19 4.84
CA ASN A 115 25.79 -8.02 3.77
C ASN A 115 25.15 -7.86 2.38
N ALA A 116 23.97 -8.44 2.14
CA ALA A 116 23.23 -8.32 0.89
C ALA A 116 22.60 -6.94 0.73
N ALA A 117 21.91 -6.43 1.77
CA ALA A 117 21.05 -5.26 1.72
C ALA A 117 21.63 -3.98 1.07
N PRO A 118 22.91 -3.59 1.28
CA PRO A 118 23.46 -2.39 0.62
C PRO A 118 23.47 -2.47 -0.92
N ASN A 119 23.48 -3.68 -1.48
CA ASN A 119 23.68 -3.94 -2.90
C ASN A 119 22.40 -3.82 -3.75
N THR A 120 21.21 -3.77 -3.11
CA THR A 120 19.93 -3.48 -3.77
C THR A 120 19.91 -2.07 -4.38
N THR A 121 20.77 -1.17 -3.90
CA THR A 121 20.86 0.23 -4.34
C THR A 121 21.60 0.44 -5.67
N ASN A 122 22.14 -0.63 -6.25
CA ASN A 122 22.98 -0.60 -7.45
C ASN A 122 22.44 -1.60 -8.50
N PRO A 123 21.99 -1.15 -9.68
CA PRO A 123 21.40 -2.02 -10.71
C PRO A 123 22.31 -3.17 -11.17
N ASN A 124 23.63 -3.05 -10.99
CA ASN A 124 24.59 -4.11 -11.36
C ASN A 124 24.66 -5.25 -10.33
N THR A 125 24.07 -5.10 -9.15
CA THR A 125 24.12 -6.08 -8.04
C THR A 125 22.74 -6.37 -7.43
N LEU A 126 21.74 -5.52 -7.67
CA LEU A 126 20.36 -5.63 -7.22
C LEU A 126 19.80 -7.05 -7.41
N ALA A 127 19.88 -7.60 -8.62
CA ALA A 127 19.23 -8.89 -8.90
C ALA A 127 19.83 -10.11 -8.17
N GLU A 128 21.07 -10.03 -7.68
CA GLU A 128 21.65 -11.04 -6.77
C GLU A 128 21.33 -10.73 -5.31
N ALA A 129 21.27 -9.44 -4.94
CA ALA A 129 20.99 -8.96 -3.59
C ALA A 129 19.54 -9.27 -3.17
N ASP A 130 18.56 -8.87 -3.96
CA ASP A 130 17.13 -9.03 -3.69
C ASP A 130 16.78 -10.53 -3.57
N GLN A 131 17.27 -11.34 -4.51
CA GLN A 131 17.10 -12.79 -4.50
C GLN A 131 17.76 -13.45 -3.29
N THR A 132 18.91 -12.93 -2.83
CA THR A 132 19.56 -13.39 -1.59
C THR A 132 18.72 -13.02 -0.38
N ILE A 133 18.14 -11.81 -0.36
CA ILE A 133 17.29 -11.33 0.74
C ILE A 133 16.03 -12.20 0.85
N HIS A 134 15.27 -12.34 -0.23
CA HIS A 134 14.08 -13.20 -0.30
C HIS A 134 14.37 -14.62 0.20
N ASN A 135 15.37 -15.28 -0.40
CA ASN A 135 15.70 -16.67 -0.08
C ASN A 135 16.14 -16.85 1.38
N VAL A 136 16.93 -15.92 1.93
CA VAL A 136 17.47 -16.03 3.29
C VAL A 136 16.42 -15.63 4.34
N GLN A 137 15.52 -14.68 4.05
CA GLN A 137 14.34 -14.40 4.89
C GLN A 137 13.45 -15.65 4.99
N GLN A 138 13.12 -16.27 3.84
CA GLN A 138 12.36 -17.51 3.78
C GLN A 138 13.05 -18.67 4.52
N MET A 139 14.38 -18.84 4.39
CA MET A 139 15.13 -19.86 5.13
C MET A 139 15.06 -19.67 6.66
N ILE A 140 15.16 -18.43 7.16
CA ILE A 140 15.05 -18.13 8.60
C ILE A 140 13.66 -18.52 9.12
N LEU A 141 12.59 -18.08 8.42
CA LEU A 141 11.21 -18.40 8.80
C LEU A 141 10.95 -19.92 8.78
N GLN A 142 11.43 -20.62 7.74
CA GLN A 142 11.28 -22.07 7.62
C GLN A 142 12.05 -22.85 8.70
N GLN A 143 13.19 -22.35 9.18
CA GLN A 143 13.94 -22.98 10.27
C GLN A 143 13.27 -22.77 11.64
N ILE A 144 12.83 -21.55 11.95
CA ILE A 144 12.12 -21.25 13.20
C ILE A 144 10.80 -22.03 13.27
N GLN A 145 10.06 -22.14 12.16
CA GLN A 145 8.81 -22.90 12.10
C GLN A 145 9.03 -24.42 11.97
N GLY A 146 10.19 -24.85 11.43
CA GLY A 146 10.59 -26.25 11.37
C GLY A 146 11.02 -26.84 12.72
N ASP A 147 11.50 -26.00 13.64
CA ASP A 147 11.72 -26.40 15.02
C ASP A 147 10.40 -26.45 15.80
N ALA A 148 9.94 -27.65 16.09
CA ALA A 148 8.67 -27.89 16.79
C ALA A 148 8.64 -27.38 18.24
N HIS A 149 9.78 -27.09 18.88
CA HIS A 149 9.83 -26.50 20.21
C HIS A 149 9.75 -24.97 20.14
N LEU A 150 10.54 -24.34 19.25
CA LEU A 150 10.47 -22.90 19.01
C LEU A 150 9.10 -22.49 18.45
N SER A 151 8.66 -23.12 17.35
CA SER A 151 7.37 -22.82 16.71
C SER A 151 6.20 -22.97 17.68
N SER A 152 6.14 -24.08 18.44
CA SER A 152 5.07 -24.31 19.42
C SER A 152 5.08 -23.25 20.52
N ALA A 153 6.24 -22.79 20.98
CA ALA A 153 6.34 -21.76 22.00
C ALA A 153 5.96 -20.36 21.47
N LEU A 154 6.44 -19.99 20.28
CA LEU A 154 6.14 -18.69 19.64
C LEU A 154 4.65 -18.56 19.28
N ASN A 155 4.04 -19.63 18.76
CA ASN A 155 2.60 -19.67 18.47
C ASN A 155 1.70 -19.51 19.71
N ASN A 156 2.24 -19.63 20.93
CA ASN A 156 1.53 -19.34 22.18
C ASN A 156 1.67 -17.88 22.66
N VAL A 157 2.35 -17.00 21.92
CA VAL A 157 2.47 -15.56 22.21
C VAL A 157 2.13 -14.74 20.95
N GLN A 158 0.84 -14.70 20.64
CA GLN A 158 0.30 -13.80 19.62
C GLN A 158 0.26 -12.35 20.12
N PHE A 159 0.32 -11.40 19.18
CA PHE A 159 0.11 -9.97 19.43
C PHE A 159 -0.77 -9.36 18.32
N LEU A 160 -1.50 -8.31 18.66
CA LEU A 160 -2.23 -7.53 17.66
C LEU A 160 -1.22 -6.61 16.97
N ALA A 161 -0.95 -6.87 15.69
CA ALA A 161 -0.09 -6.05 14.86
C ALA A 161 -0.78 -4.74 14.43
N ASN A 162 -0.01 -3.79 13.93
CA ASN A 162 -0.53 -2.52 13.43
C ASN A 162 -1.51 -2.66 12.26
N THR A 163 -1.48 -3.81 11.56
CA THR A 163 -2.43 -4.25 10.52
C THR A 163 -3.80 -4.69 11.05
N GLY A 164 -3.97 -4.82 12.37
CA GLY A 164 -5.13 -5.48 12.96
C GLY A 164 -5.08 -7.02 12.91
N ALA A 165 -4.05 -7.61 12.30
CA ALA A 165 -3.81 -9.05 12.34
C ALA A 165 -3.33 -9.53 13.73
N MET A 166 -3.52 -10.82 14.02
CA MET A 166 -2.97 -11.48 15.21
C MET A 166 -1.68 -12.25 14.87
N ASP A 167 -0.61 -11.49 14.62
CA ASP A 167 0.75 -11.96 14.34
C ASP A 167 1.33 -12.86 15.46
N VAL A 168 2.34 -13.66 15.08
CA VAL A 168 3.33 -14.24 16.00
C VAL A 168 4.74 -13.75 15.66
N ALA A 169 5.68 -13.88 16.60
CA ALA A 169 7.09 -13.54 16.36
C ALA A 169 7.72 -14.54 15.39
N PHE A 170 8.43 -14.04 14.35
CA PHE A 170 8.80 -14.81 13.15
C PHE A 170 7.56 -15.30 12.37
N GLN A 171 6.64 -14.38 12.07
CA GLN A 171 5.41 -14.64 11.34
C GLN A 171 5.68 -15.25 9.97
N SER A 172 4.99 -16.36 9.67
CA SER A 172 5.02 -16.96 8.33
C SER A 172 4.30 -16.09 7.31
N LEU A 173 4.86 -16.02 6.11
CA LEU A 173 4.33 -15.23 5.00
C LEU A 173 3.01 -15.80 4.45
N PRO A 174 2.15 -14.96 3.83
CA PRO A 174 0.97 -15.37 3.09
C PRO A 174 1.20 -16.56 2.15
N ALA A 175 0.31 -17.56 2.20
CA ALA A 175 0.37 -18.70 1.28
C ALA A 175 -0.06 -18.27 -0.13
N GLY A 176 0.89 -18.27 -1.08
CA GLY A 176 0.67 -18.05 -2.51
C GLY A 176 0.40 -19.33 -3.31
N ASN A 177 -0.19 -19.18 -4.50
CA ASN A 177 -0.35 -20.23 -5.49
C ASN A 177 -0.52 -19.65 -6.91
N ASP A 178 0.56 -19.68 -7.68
CA ASP A 178 0.69 -19.27 -9.08
C ASP A 178 0.61 -20.46 -10.07
N GLY A 179 0.26 -21.66 -9.59
CA GLY A 179 0.18 -22.86 -10.43
C GLY A 179 -0.78 -22.66 -11.60
N THR A 180 -0.48 -23.24 -12.77
CA THR A 180 -1.19 -22.97 -14.04
C THR A 180 -2.72 -23.08 -13.98
N ALA A 181 -3.24 -23.99 -13.15
CA ALA A 181 -4.68 -24.12 -12.93
C ALA A 181 -5.28 -22.97 -12.09
N ASN A 182 -4.52 -22.45 -11.12
CA ASN A 182 -4.93 -21.32 -10.30
C ASN A 182 -4.83 -19.99 -11.05
N LEU A 183 -3.78 -19.77 -11.87
CA LEU A 183 -3.72 -18.65 -12.81
C LEU A 183 -4.93 -18.63 -13.76
N ALA A 184 -5.32 -19.79 -14.30
CA ALA A 184 -6.49 -19.89 -15.18
C ALA A 184 -7.81 -19.59 -14.45
N ALA A 185 -7.95 -19.98 -13.18
CA ALA A 185 -9.10 -19.63 -12.34
C ALA A 185 -9.11 -18.14 -11.97
N ALA A 186 -7.95 -17.56 -11.65
CA ALA A 186 -7.76 -16.15 -11.34
C ALA A 186 -8.17 -15.27 -12.53
N THR A 187 -7.60 -15.48 -13.71
CA THR A 187 -8.02 -14.82 -14.97
C THR A 187 -9.51 -15.06 -15.29
N GLY A 188 -10.08 -16.18 -14.85
CA GLY A 188 -11.53 -16.47 -14.96
C GLY A 188 -12.42 -15.63 -14.04
N GLY A 189 -11.87 -14.92 -13.06
CA GLY A 189 -12.61 -14.14 -12.07
C GLY A 189 -13.04 -14.94 -10.83
N ASP A 190 -12.31 -15.99 -10.45
CA ASP A 190 -12.43 -16.63 -9.14
C ASP A 190 -11.63 -15.82 -8.10
N LEU A 191 -12.30 -15.19 -7.14
CA LEU A 191 -11.68 -14.25 -6.21
C LEU A 191 -10.70 -14.90 -5.22
N ALA A 192 -10.92 -16.17 -4.85
CA ALA A 192 -9.98 -16.92 -4.03
C ALA A 192 -8.72 -17.29 -4.82
N ALA A 193 -8.87 -17.65 -6.10
CA ALA A 193 -7.74 -17.86 -6.99
C ALA A 193 -6.94 -16.56 -7.25
N ILE A 194 -7.63 -15.45 -7.55
CA ILE A 194 -7.01 -14.11 -7.70
C ILE A 194 -6.14 -13.78 -6.50
N GLY A 195 -6.71 -13.86 -5.30
CA GLY A 195 -5.98 -13.48 -4.10
C GLY A 195 -4.84 -14.44 -3.71
N GLN A 196 -4.91 -15.72 -4.12
CA GLN A 196 -3.78 -16.65 -4.00
C GLN A 196 -2.64 -16.36 -4.99
N VAL A 197 -2.96 -15.92 -6.20
CA VAL A 197 -1.96 -15.44 -7.18
C VAL A 197 -1.34 -14.13 -6.69
N PHE A 198 -2.14 -13.21 -6.14
CA PHE A 198 -1.63 -11.99 -5.50
C PHE A 198 -0.66 -12.31 -4.34
N ASN A 199 -1.02 -13.23 -3.44
CA ASN A 199 -0.15 -13.66 -2.35
C ASN A 199 1.22 -14.17 -2.86
N ALA A 200 1.24 -14.89 -4.00
CA ALA A 200 2.49 -15.39 -4.59
C ALA A 200 3.37 -14.24 -5.14
N ALA A 201 2.78 -13.30 -5.86
CA ALA A 201 3.49 -12.11 -6.35
C ALA A 201 4.02 -11.22 -5.21
N ALA A 202 3.23 -11.06 -4.14
CA ALA A 202 3.59 -10.25 -2.98
C ALA A 202 4.67 -10.92 -2.11
N ASP A 203 4.66 -12.24 -1.94
CA ASP A 203 5.76 -13.00 -1.33
C ASP A 203 7.05 -12.85 -2.15
N LEU A 204 6.97 -13.04 -3.46
CA LEU A 204 8.11 -12.95 -4.37
C LEU A 204 8.70 -11.52 -4.51
N ALA A 205 7.95 -10.50 -4.10
CA ALA A 205 8.42 -9.11 -4.02
C ALA A 205 9.14 -8.77 -2.69
N LEU A 206 9.07 -9.63 -1.66
CA LEU A 206 9.82 -9.44 -0.41
C LEU A 206 11.31 -9.66 -0.66
N GLY A 207 12.08 -8.58 -0.53
CA GLY A 207 13.49 -8.49 -0.91
C GLY A 207 13.75 -7.54 -2.08
N GLY A 208 12.72 -7.20 -2.86
CA GLY A 208 12.78 -6.32 -4.03
C GLY A 208 12.46 -7.03 -5.35
N ILE A 209 11.93 -6.27 -6.32
CA ILE A 209 11.61 -6.78 -7.66
C ILE A 209 12.87 -6.77 -8.53
N SER A 210 13.39 -7.98 -8.76
CA SER A 210 14.62 -8.22 -9.52
C SER A 210 14.36 -8.58 -10.98
N ALA A 211 15.39 -8.47 -11.84
CA ALA A 211 15.33 -8.98 -13.21
C ALA A 211 15.13 -10.51 -13.30
N ASN A 212 15.35 -11.26 -12.20
CA ASN A 212 15.08 -12.70 -12.12
C ASN A 212 13.60 -13.00 -11.83
N THR A 213 12.96 -12.20 -10.96
CA THR A 213 11.59 -12.40 -10.48
C THR A 213 10.53 -11.64 -11.29
N LEU A 214 10.91 -10.54 -11.95
CA LEU A 214 10.04 -9.67 -12.76
C LEU A 214 9.10 -10.43 -13.70
N GLY A 215 9.59 -11.47 -14.39
CA GLY A 215 8.80 -12.22 -15.37
C GLY A 215 7.65 -13.04 -14.78
N GLN A 216 7.79 -13.47 -13.52
CA GLN A 216 6.76 -14.20 -12.76
C GLN A 216 5.78 -13.20 -12.15
N ILE A 217 6.28 -12.20 -11.43
CA ILE A 217 5.49 -11.11 -10.82
C ILE A 217 4.61 -10.41 -11.86
N THR A 218 5.15 -10.11 -13.06
CA THR A 218 4.38 -9.54 -14.18
C THR A 218 3.25 -10.44 -14.64
N ALA A 219 3.46 -11.77 -14.69
CA ALA A 219 2.44 -12.73 -15.12
C ALA A 219 1.33 -12.86 -14.07
N ASP A 220 1.70 -12.92 -12.80
CA ASP A 220 0.79 -13.05 -11.66
C ASP A 220 -0.08 -11.80 -11.50
N PHE A 221 0.53 -10.60 -11.44
CA PHE A 221 -0.21 -9.34 -11.41
C PHE A 221 -1.05 -9.12 -12.68
N THR A 222 -0.62 -9.61 -13.85
CA THR A 222 -1.45 -9.61 -15.06
C THR A 222 -2.69 -10.50 -14.90
N ALA A 223 -2.55 -11.70 -14.31
CA ALA A 223 -3.68 -12.58 -14.04
C ALA A 223 -4.62 -12.02 -12.97
N VAL A 224 -4.09 -11.38 -11.93
CA VAL A 224 -4.86 -10.64 -10.90
C VAL A 224 -5.67 -9.51 -11.55
N GLN A 225 -5.05 -8.65 -12.38
CA GLN A 225 -5.77 -7.56 -13.04
C GLN A 225 -6.87 -8.07 -13.97
N GLN A 226 -6.58 -9.11 -14.77
CA GLN A 226 -7.56 -9.74 -15.64
C GLN A 226 -8.72 -10.33 -14.85
N GLY A 227 -8.44 -10.99 -13.72
CA GLY A 227 -9.44 -11.55 -12.82
C GLY A 227 -10.34 -10.51 -12.18
N LEU A 228 -9.77 -9.44 -11.62
CA LEU A 228 -10.52 -8.32 -11.05
C LEU A 228 -11.43 -7.69 -12.11
N MET A 229 -10.90 -7.44 -13.31
CA MET A 229 -11.69 -6.93 -14.44
C MET A 229 -12.74 -7.96 -14.93
N ALA A 230 -12.49 -9.27 -14.82
CA ALA A 230 -13.45 -10.33 -15.13
C ALA A 230 -14.55 -10.50 -14.06
N ILE A 231 -14.41 -9.87 -12.89
CA ILE A 231 -15.47 -9.68 -11.89
C ILE A 231 -16.21 -8.37 -12.18
N ILE A 232 -15.50 -7.24 -12.27
CA ILE A 232 -16.09 -5.90 -12.48
C ILE A 232 -16.96 -5.81 -13.75
N ASN A 233 -16.59 -6.52 -14.82
CA ASN A 233 -17.36 -6.54 -16.08
C ASN A 233 -18.45 -7.63 -16.13
N ASP A 234 -18.66 -8.41 -15.07
CA ASP A 234 -19.68 -9.46 -14.99
C ASP A 234 -20.71 -9.13 -13.88
N PRO A 235 -21.88 -8.57 -14.24
CA PRO A 235 -22.93 -8.23 -13.29
C PRO A 235 -23.44 -9.42 -12.46
N ALA A 236 -23.27 -10.67 -12.93
CA ALA A 236 -23.67 -11.86 -12.15
C ALA A 236 -22.65 -12.19 -11.06
N LYS A 237 -21.35 -11.95 -11.30
CA LYS A 237 -20.31 -12.09 -10.26
C LYS A 237 -20.39 -10.98 -9.22
N LEU A 238 -20.58 -9.72 -9.65
CA LEU A 238 -20.80 -8.61 -8.72
C LEU A 238 -22.03 -8.87 -7.85
N ALA A 239 -23.19 -9.20 -8.44
CA ALA A 239 -24.40 -9.49 -7.66
C ALA A 239 -24.30 -10.72 -6.74
N ALA A 240 -23.39 -11.67 -7.01
CA ALA A 240 -23.11 -12.80 -6.14
C ALA A 240 -22.17 -12.43 -4.98
N LEU A 241 -21.21 -11.52 -5.20
CA LEU A 241 -20.29 -10.98 -4.20
C LEU A 241 -20.99 -9.97 -3.27
N GLU A 242 -21.82 -9.10 -3.83
CA GLU A 242 -22.63 -8.09 -3.13
C GLU A 242 -23.85 -8.70 -2.39
N ALA A 243 -24.04 -10.02 -2.42
CA ALA A 243 -25.23 -10.71 -1.94
C ALA A 243 -25.44 -10.57 -0.42
N GLY A 244 -26.37 -9.70 -0.03
CA GLY A 244 -26.74 -9.45 1.37
C GLY A 244 -26.11 -8.19 1.98
N GLN A 245 -25.26 -7.48 1.24
CA GLN A 245 -24.80 -6.13 1.60
C GLN A 245 -25.95 -5.11 1.52
N THR A 246 -25.81 -3.92 2.12
CA THR A 246 -26.68 -2.79 1.73
C THR A 246 -26.27 -2.26 0.37
N ALA A 247 -27.14 -1.48 -0.27
CA ALA A 247 -26.85 -0.91 -1.59
C ALA A 247 -25.59 -0.02 -1.60
N VAL A 248 -25.25 0.63 -0.49
CA VAL A 248 -24.04 1.46 -0.40
C VAL A 248 -22.80 0.58 -0.27
N ASP A 249 -22.77 -0.35 0.71
CA ASP A 249 -21.62 -1.23 0.93
C ASP A 249 -21.32 -2.10 -0.30
N ALA A 250 -22.34 -2.56 -1.01
CA ALA A 250 -22.21 -3.21 -2.32
C ALA A 250 -21.40 -2.36 -3.31
N GLN A 251 -21.76 -1.09 -3.48
CA GLN A 251 -21.02 -0.19 -4.36
C GLN A 251 -19.63 0.16 -3.80
N THR A 252 -19.42 0.18 -2.49
CA THR A 252 -18.09 0.29 -1.88
C THR A 252 -17.22 -0.92 -2.20
N THR A 253 -17.72 -2.16 -2.12
CA THR A 253 -16.99 -3.37 -2.56
C THR A 253 -16.65 -3.34 -4.05
N THR A 254 -17.59 -2.90 -4.91
CA THR A 254 -17.31 -2.65 -6.34
C THR A 254 -16.23 -1.58 -6.54
N LEU A 255 -16.22 -0.53 -5.70
CA LEU A 255 -15.24 0.55 -5.74
C LEU A 255 -13.84 0.07 -5.31
N HIS A 256 -13.74 -0.74 -4.25
CA HIS A 256 -12.48 -1.37 -3.82
C HIS A 256 -11.88 -2.25 -4.93
N LEU A 257 -12.69 -3.08 -5.60
CA LEU A 257 -12.24 -3.87 -6.76
C LEU A 257 -11.67 -2.98 -7.88
N MET A 258 -12.30 -1.82 -8.15
CA MET A 258 -11.81 -0.85 -9.13
C MET A 258 -10.49 -0.18 -8.70
N THR A 259 -10.35 0.16 -7.41
CA THR A 259 -9.11 0.69 -6.83
C THR A 259 -7.95 -0.31 -6.99
N LEU A 260 -8.16 -1.55 -6.57
CA LEU A 260 -7.18 -2.64 -6.69
C LEU A 260 -6.75 -2.89 -8.15
N ALA A 261 -7.71 -2.93 -9.09
CA ALA A 261 -7.40 -3.10 -10.50
C ALA A 261 -6.55 -1.94 -11.08
N GLY A 262 -6.71 -0.73 -10.54
CA GLY A 262 -5.89 0.45 -10.84
C GLY A 262 -4.49 0.39 -10.22
N GLN A 263 -4.37 -0.08 -8.97
CA GLN A 263 -3.10 -0.20 -8.23
C GLN A 263 -2.21 -1.33 -8.76
N ILE A 264 -2.79 -2.47 -9.15
CA ILE A 264 -2.10 -3.48 -9.97
C ILE A 264 -1.65 -2.86 -11.31
N GLY A 265 -2.44 -1.93 -11.86
CA GLY A 265 -2.07 -1.14 -13.03
C GLY A 265 -0.84 -0.24 -12.82
N LEU A 266 -0.71 0.39 -11.65
CA LEU A 266 0.50 1.14 -11.28
C LEU A 266 1.71 0.22 -11.15
N GLN A 267 1.55 -0.92 -10.48
CA GLN A 267 2.60 -1.90 -10.25
C GLN A 267 3.24 -2.34 -11.59
N LEU A 268 2.41 -2.87 -12.49
CA LEU A 268 2.81 -3.36 -13.82
C LEU A 268 3.40 -2.28 -14.74
N ASN A 269 2.88 -1.04 -14.70
CA ASN A 269 3.21 0.00 -15.70
C ASN A 269 4.20 1.07 -15.22
N LYS A 270 4.37 1.26 -13.90
CA LYS A 270 5.23 2.30 -13.30
C LYS A 270 6.36 1.73 -12.45
N TYR A 271 6.15 0.60 -11.75
CA TYR A 271 7.08 0.14 -10.72
C TYR A 271 7.92 -1.07 -11.12
N ASP A 272 7.33 -2.23 -11.41
CA ASP A 272 8.04 -3.53 -11.52
C ASP A 272 9.34 -3.45 -12.34
N SER A 273 9.23 -2.95 -13.58
CA SER A 273 10.38 -2.82 -14.50
C SER A 273 11.36 -1.71 -14.09
N ALA A 274 10.90 -0.65 -13.43
CA ALA A 274 11.73 0.45 -12.96
C ALA A 274 12.47 0.11 -11.66
N GLU A 275 11.94 -0.80 -10.85
CA GLU A 275 12.56 -1.27 -9.61
C GLU A 275 13.81 -2.10 -9.90
N THR A 276 13.79 -2.97 -10.92
CA THR A 276 14.99 -3.71 -11.39
C THR A 276 16.18 -2.80 -11.75
N GLN A 277 15.90 -1.51 -11.99
CA GLN A 277 16.86 -0.46 -12.29
C GLN A 277 17.20 0.44 -11.07
N ALA A 278 16.93 -0.04 -9.85
CA ALA A 278 17.10 0.64 -8.56
C ALA A 278 16.42 2.03 -8.48
N SER A 279 15.29 2.23 -9.18
CA SER A 279 14.58 3.50 -9.20
C SER A 279 14.04 3.87 -7.80
N PRO A 280 14.42 5.01 -7.20
CA PRO A 280 13.93 5.39 -5.87
C PRO A 280 12.42 5.64 -5.82
N THR A 281 11.79 5.95 -6.95
CA THR A 281 10.32 6.05 -7.05
C THR A 281 9.66 4.68 -7.02
N ALA A 282 10.28 3.66 -7.65
CA ALA A 282 9.72 2.31 -7.71
C ALA A 282 9.99 1.51 -6.44
N LEU A 283 11.21 1.57 -5.89
CA LEU A 283 11.55 1.01 -4.57
C LEU A 283 10.68 1.60 -3.44
N ARG A 284 10.14 2.81 -3.61
CA ARG A 284 9.13 3.36 -2.70
C ARG A 284 7.73 2.89 -3.07
N GLY A 285 7.39 3.02 -4.36
CA GLY A 285 6.09 2.71 -4.93
C GLY A 285 5.63 1.26 -4.74
N THR A 286 6.48 0.26 -5.03
CA THR A 286 6.16 -1.16 -4.80
C THR A 286 5.85 -1.44 -3.32
N ALA A 287 6.71 -0.93 -2.42
CA ALA A 287 6.55 -1.16 -0.99
C ALA A 287 5.26 -0.57 -0.44
N ASP A 288 4.87 0.62 -0.91
CA ASP A 288 3.61 1.26 -0.51
C ASP A 288 2.40 0.60 -1.22
N ASN A 289 2.42 0.49 -2.54
CA ASN A 289 1.31 0.01 -3.37
C ASN A 289 0.95 -1.47 -3.13
N ILE A 290 1.91 -2.37 -2.84
CA ILE A 290 1.61 -3.76 -2.48
C ILE A 290 0.95 -3.87 -1.11
N LEU A 291 1.38 -3.06 -0.13
CA LEU A 291 0.75 -3.04 1.19
C LEU A 291 -0.63 -2.36 1.15
N ASP A 292 -0.81 -1.32 0.35
CA ASP A 292 -2.11 -0.64 0.17
C ASP A 292 -3.15 -1.58 -0.46
N MET A 293 -2.75 -2.38 -1.46
CA MET A 293 -3.61 -3.43 -2.02
C MET A 293 -3.99 -4.54 -1.02
N ILE A 294 -3.22 -4.72 0.06
CA ILE A 294 -3.57 -5.61 1.18
C ILE A 294 -4.53 -4.88 2.12
N ASP A 295 -4.17 -3.70 2.63
CA ASP A 295 -4.97 -2.89 3.56
C ASP A 295 -6.40 -2.67 2.99
N VAL A 296 -6.54 -2.30 1.71
CA VAL A 296 -7.82 -2.10 1.00
C VAL A 296 -8.66 -3.38 0.92
N PHE A 297 -8.02 -4.54 0.66
CA PHE A 297 -8.74 -5.81 0.50
C PHE A 297 -9.13 -6.43 1.85
N GLN A 298 -8.23 -6.37 2.84
CA GLN A 298 -8.41 -6.98 4.15
C GLN A 298 -9.48 -6.27 4.99
N ASN A 299 -9.61 -4.94 4.84
CA ASN A 299 -10.65 -4.15 5.50
C ASN A 299 -12.04 -4.24 4.84
N ASP A 300 -12.14 -4.67 3.58
CA ASP A 300 -13.42 -5.07 3.00
C ASP A 300 -13.81 -6.48 3.50
N ALA A 301 -14.66 -6.50 4.53
CA ALA A 301 -15.13 -7.73 5.16
C ALA A 301 -15.95 -8.66 4.24
N THR A 302 -16.28 -8.25 3.01
CA THR A 302 -16.94 -9.08 1.98
C THR A 302 -15.88 -9.68 1.03
N LEU A 303 -14.95 -8.87 0.51
CA LEU A 303 -13.80 -9.35 -0.29
C LEU A 303 -12.96 -10.36 0.48
N ASN A 304 -12.58 -10.02 1.72
CA ASN A 304 -11.82 -10.85 2.64
C ASN A 304 -12.43 -12.26 2.78
N LYS A 305 -13.74 -12.35 3.07
CA LYS A 305 -14.45 -13.64 3.17
C LYS A 305 -14.54 -14.37 1.82
N ALA A 306 -14.80 -13.64 0.73
CA ALA A 306 -14.94 -14.22 -0.60
C ALA A 306 -13.63 -14.81 -1.15
N ALA A 307 -12.47 -14.32 -0.69
CA ALA A 307 -11.16 -14.93 -0.94
C ALA A 307 -10.70 -15.93 0.14
N GLY A 308 -11.60 -16.36 1.05
CA GLY A 308 -11.34 -17.41 2.03
C GLY A 308 -10.84 -16.97 3.41
N GLY A 309 -10.82 -15.66 3.69
CA GLY A 309 -10.54 -15.10 5.01
C GLY A 309 -11.75 -15.07 5.95
N THR A 310 -11.61 -14.40 7.09
CA THR A 310 -12.62 -14.36 8.17
C THR A 310 -13.59 -13.18 8.10
N GLY A 311 -13.28 -12.17 7.29
CA GLY A 311 -13.95 -10.85 7.27
C GLY A 311 -13.31 -9.83 8.23
N THR A 312 -12.03 -10.03 8.56
CA THR A 312 -11.17 -9.15 9.37
C THR A 312 -9.73 -9.34 8.89
N PRO A 313 -8.83 -8.34 9.01
CA PRO A 313 -7.42 -8.48 8.66
C PRO A 313 -6.74 -9.71 9.27
N GLY A 314 -5.95 -10.43 8.47
CA GLY A 314 -5.17 -11.58 8.93
C GLY A 314 -4.47 -12.36 7.82
N HIS A 315 -3.63 -13.32 8.23
CA HIS A 315 -2.77 -14.13 7.35
C HIS A 315 -3.51 -15.30 6.67
N GLY A 316 -4.82 -15.18 6.43
CA GLY A 316 -5.67 -16.26 5.92
C GLY A 316 -6.55 -15.83 4.75
N GLY A 317 -6.44 -16.53 3.63
CA GLY A 317 -7.16 -16.24 2.38
C GLY A 317 -6.31 -15.46 1.37
N GLY A 318 -6.97 -14.89 0.37
CA GLY A 318 -6.34 -14.03 -0.64
C GLY A 318 -6.06 -12.61 -0.15
N PHE A 319 -5.04 -11.96 -0.74
CA PHE A 319 -4.52 -10.65 -0.29
C PHE A 319 -4.24 -10.64 1.23
N SER A 320 -3.67 -11.74 1.75
CA SER A 320 -3.48 -11.95 3.19
C SER A 320 -2.47 -10.97 3.79
N GLU A 321 -2.65 -10.64 5.06
CA GLU A 321 -1.74 -9.75 5.78
C GLU A 321 -0.30 -10.27 5.79
N MET A 322 0.61 -9.42 5.30
CA MET A 322 2.04 -9.54 5.55
C MET A 322 2.34 -9.34 7.04
N PRO A 323 3.50 -9.81 7.54
CA PRO A 323 3.92 -9.58 8.93
C PRO A 323 3.76 -8.12 9.38
N GLY A 324 3.39 -7.94 10.65
CA GLY A 324 3.21 -6.64 11.28
C GLY A 324 4.51 -5.82 11.37
N GLY A 325 4.40 -4.54 11.03
CA GLY A 325 5.47 -3.57 11.25
C GLY A 325 5.47 -2.98 12.66
N LEU A 326 6.56 -2.32 13.03
CA LEU A 326 6.73 -1.59 14.28
C LEU A 326 6.29 -0.11 14.13
N THR A 327 5.54 0.40 15.11
CA THR A 327 5.21 1.83 15.20
C THR A 327 6.50 2.66 15.21
N GLY A 328 6.62 3.57 14.25
CA GLY A 328 7.77 4.42 14.04
C GLY A 328 8.84 3.88 13.08
N THR A 329 8.66 2.69 12.49
CA THR A 329 9.45 2.26 11.32
C THR A 329 9.01 3.04 10.09
N VAL A 330 7.71 2.95 9.74
CA VAL A 330 7.07 3.94 8.88
C VAL A 330 6.69 5.17 9.71
N THR A 331 6.76 6.34 9.08
CA THR A 331 6.45 7.63 9.70
C THR A 331 5.55 8.47 8.78
N ARG A 332 4.58 9.14 9.41
CA ARG A 332 3.77 10.20 8.80
C ARG A 332 4.67 11.24 8.14
N PHE A 333 4.34 11.66 6.92
CA PHE A 333 5.17 12.48 6.05
C PHE A 333 5.11 13.98 6.42
N GLN A 334 6.24 14.55 6.84
CA GLN A 334 6.38 15.98 7.14
C GLN A 334 6.43 16.80 5.86
N ASP A 335 5.36 17.55 5.61
CA ASP A 335 5.20 18.40 4.45
C ASP A 335 6.12 19.64 4.51
N ASN A 336 6.56 20.09 3.33
CA ASN A 336 7.01 21.46 3.12
C ASN A 336 5.81 22.41 2.91
N GLN A 337 6.06 23.71 2.70
CA GLN A 337 4.99 24.70 2.56
C GLN A 337 4.08 24.46 1.34
N VAL A 338 4.63 23.99 0.22
CA VAL A 338 3.89 23.73 -1.01
C VAL A 338 2.99 22.51 -0.85
N GLN A 339 3.52 21.43 -0.26
CA GLN A 339 2.76 20.24 0.11
C GLN A 339 1.67 20.56 1.15
N THR A 340 1.99 21.39 2.16
CA THR A 340 0.99 21.85 3.14
C THR A 340 -0.16 22.59 2.48
N ASN A 341 0.16 23.53 1.57
CA ASN A 341 -0.86 24.32 0.89
C ASN A 341 -1.70 23.46 -0.08
N PHE A 342 -1.10 22.42 -0.68
CA PHE A 342 -1.81 21.45 -1.50
C PHE A 342 -2.79 20.62 -0.65
N TRP A 343 -2.32 19.90 0.36
CA TRP A 343 -3.18 19.03 1.16
C TRP A 343 -4.29 19.80 1.89
N ALA A 344 -3.99 20.98 2.44
CA ALA A 344 -5.00 21.84 3.05
C ALA A 344 -6.12 22.27 2.06
N SER A 345 -5.82 22.34 0.77
CA SER A 345 -6.81 22.63 -0.29
C SER A 345 -7.53 21.37 -0.75
N PHE A 346 -6.77 20.28 -0.94
CA PHE A 346 -7.24 18.99 -1.44
C PHE A 346 -8.25 18.35 -0.48
N LEU A 347 -7.89 18.24 0.80
CA LEU A 347 -8.76 17.76 1.89
C LEU A 347 -10.05 18.59 2.00
N ALA A 348 -9.94 19.92 1.91
CA ALA A 348 -11.09 20.82 1.98
C ALA A 348 -12.05 20.67 0.79
N GLU A 349 -11.52 20.45 -0.41
CA GLU A 349 -12.29 20.19 -1.61
C GLU A 349 -12.94 18.80 -1.58
N ALA A 350 -12.24 17.77 -1.07
CA ALA A 350 -12.74 16.42 -0.91
C ALA A 350 -14.00 16.35 -0.03
N ASN A 351 -13.94 16.95 1.17
CA ASN A 351 -15.09 17.09 2.06
C ASN A 351 -16.24 17.89 1.40
N THR A 352 -15.90 18.92 0.62
CA THR A 352 -16.88 19.71 -0.12
C THR A 352 -17.54 18.93 -1.26
N LEU A 353 -16.79 18.05 -1.95
CA LEU A 353 -17.29 17.12 -2.96
C LEU A 353 -18.18 16.05 -2.33
N GLY A 354 -17.72 15.35 -1.29
CA GLY A 354 -18.50 14.35 -0.57
C GLY A 354 -19.83 14.91 -0.02
N ALA A 355 -19.84 16.15 0.47
CA ALA A 355 -21.07 16.84 0.87
C ALA A 355 -22.03 17.12 -0.32
N LYS A 356 -21.51 17.56 -1.49
CA LYS A 356 -22.31 17.78 -2.71
C LYS A 356 -22.89 16.48 -3.25
N LEU A 357 -22.09 15.43 -3.34
CA LEU A 357 -22.51 14.10 -3.82
C LEU A 357 -23.59 13.50 -2.91
N ASN A 358 -23.43 13.60 -1.58
CA ASN A 358 -24.47 13.23 -0.62
C ASN A 358 -25.76 14.06 -0.77
N ALA A 359 -25.67 15.36 -1.08
CA ALA A 359 -26.86 16.19 -1.30
C ALA A 359 -27.63 15.75 -2.56
N VAL A 360 -26.92 15.41 -3.65
CA VAL A 360 -27.55 14.84 -4.86
C VAL A 360 -28.15 13.45 -4.57
N ALA A 361 -27.39 12.58 -3.89
CA ALA A 361 -27.81 11.22 -3.55
C ALA A 361 -29.04 11.15 -2.63
N ASN A 362 -29.29 12.20 -1.84
CA ASN A 362 -30.46 12.33 -0.98
C ASN A 362 -31.56 13.23 -1.57
N GLY A 363 -31.42 13.67 -2.83
CA GLY A 363 -32.42 14.48 -3.53
C GLY A 363 -32.58 15.92 -3.00
N THR A 364 -31.63 16.42 -2.21
CA THR A 364 -31.63 17.81 -1.69
C THR A 364 -30.83 18.77 -2.59
N ALA A 365 -30.10 18.24 -3.58
CA ALA A 365 -29.48 18.98 -4.68
C ALA A 365 -29.68 18.25 -6.01
N THR A 366 -29.48 18.95 -7.13
CA THR A 366 -29.57 18.40 -8.49
C THR A 366 -28.19 17.95 -8.98
N ALA A 367 -28.10 16.82 -9.69
CA ALA A 367 -26.88 16.46 -10.43
C ALA A 367 -26.63 17.50 -11.56
N THR A 368 -25.39 17.98 -11.70
CA THR A 368 -25.03 18.95 -12.76
C THR A 368 -23.67 18.67 -13.38
N GLN A 369 -23.49 19.17 -14.61
CA GLN A 369 -22.20 19.14 -15.31
C GLN A 369 -21.11 19.89 -14.55
N ASP A 370 -21.46 20.87 -13.71
CA ASP A 370 -20.49 21.60 -12.88
C ASP A 370 -19.86 20.70 -11.80
N ILE A 371 -20.63 19.77 -11.21
CA ILE A 371 -20.11 18.80 -10.24
C ILE A 371 -19.19 17.78 -10.95
N ILE A 372 -19.58 17.30 -12.14
CA ILE A 372 -18.71 16.44 -12.97
C ILE A 372 -17.40 17.16 -13.32
N THR A 373 -17.47 18.45 -13.67
CA THR A 373 -16.31 19.28 -13.99
C THR A 373 -15.44 19.54 -12.76
N GLN A 374 -16.04 19.72 -11.59
CA GLN A 374 -15.35 19.83 -10.30
C GLN A 374 -14.57 18.55 -9.97
N ILE A 375 -15.17 17.36 -10.13
CA ILE A 375 -14.52 16.06 -9.94
C ILE A 375 -13.31 15.92 -10.88
N ALA A 376 -13.51 16.19 -12.18
CA ALA A 376 -12.43 16.10 -13.17
C ALA A 376 -11.28 17.08 -12.87
N ASN A 377 -11.59 18.30 -12.41
CA ASN A 377 -10.58 19.28 -11.99
C ASN A 377 -9.84 18.82 -10.72
N TYR A 378 -10.55 18.24 -9.75
CA TYR A 378 -9.99 17.72 -8.49
C TYR A 378 -9.02 16.55 -8.74
N GLN A 379 -9.44 15.55 -9.54
CA GLN A 379 -8.58 14.45 -9.98
C GLN A 379 -7.33 14.98 -10.70
N ASN A 380 -7.52 15.82 -11.71
CA ASN A 380 -6.43 16.36 -12.53
C ASN A 380 -5.44 17.21 -11.70
N PHE A 381 -5.92 17.95 -10.69
CA PHE A 381 -5.08 18.71 -9.76
C PHE A 381 -4.23 17.79 -8.87
N GLY A 382 -4.80 16.70 -8.34
CA GLY A 382 -4.05 15.67 -7.61
C GLY A 382 -2.95 15.02 -8.46
N VAL A 383 -3.32 14.52 -9.65
CA VAL A 383 -2.39 13.91 -10.62
C VAL A 383 -1.25 14.87 -10.98
N GLN A 384 -1.55 16.14 -11.31
CA GLN A 384 -0.52 17.11 -11.68
C GLN A 384 0.36 17.54 -10.51
N PHE A 385 -0.20 17.69 -9.31
CA PHE A 385 0.60 18.04 -8.14
C PHE A 385 1.59 16.93 -7.81
N ASN A 386 1.10 15.68 -7.77
CA ASN A 386 1.91 14.49 -7.51
C ASN A 386 3.07 14.35 -8.50
N ASN A 387 2.78 14.41 -9.81
CA ASN A 387 3.79 14.37 -10.87
C ASN A 387 4.80 15.54 -10.82
N ALA A 388 4.45 16.66 -10.17
CA ALA A 388 5.35 17.79 -9.94
C ALA A 388 6.21 17.69 -8.66
N GLN A 389 5.90 16.74 -7.76
CA GLN A 389 6.76 16.39 -6.63
C GLN A 389 7.81 15.34 -7.04
N GLY A 390 8.91 15.25 -6.29
CA GLY A 390 9.99 14.29 -6.55
C GLY A 390 9.72 12.86 -6.07
N ALA A 391 10.65 11.95 -6.40
CA ALA A 391 10.53 10.49 -6.33
C ALA A 391 9.78 9.91 -5.11
N VAL A 392 10.19 10.26 -3.88
CA VAL A 392 9.59 9.69 -2.66
C VAL A 392 8.19 10.23 -2.36
N PHE A 393 7.79 11.39 -2.90
CA PHE A 393 6.37 11.80 -2.82
C PHE A 393 5.55 11.00 -3.84
N GLN A 394 6.03 10.83 -5.07
CA GLN A 394 5.31 10.03 -6.08
C GLN A 394 5.09 8.59 -5.61
N GLY A 395 6.15 7.89 -5.21
CA GLY A 395 6.03 6.52 -4.71
C GLY A 395 5.25 6.38 -3.40
N ARG A 396 4.87 7.47 -2.73
CA ARG A 396 4.01 7.49 -1.52
C ARG A 396 2.56 7.88 -1.80
N PHE A 397 2.28 8.49 -2.96
CA PHE A 397 1.01 9.17 -3.24
C PHE A 397 0.45 8.90 -4.65
N ASP A 398 1.02 7.95 -5.39
CA ASP A 398 0.55 7.54 -6.72
C ASP A 398 -0.74 6.68 -6.66
N ASN A 399 -0.84 5.79 -5.67
CA ASN A 399 -1.95 4.85 -5.43
C ASN A 399 -3.24 5.55 -4.92
N GLU A 400 -3.08 6.75 -4.35
CA GLU A 400 -4.15 7.68 -4.03
C GLU A 400 -4.37 8.71 -5.13
N LEU A 401 -3.33 9.40 -5.64
CA LEU A 401 -3.49 10.58 -6.51
C LEU A 401 -3.34 10.36 -8.02
N ALA A 402 -2.65 9.30 -8.48
CA ALA A 402 -2.36 9.10 -9.90
C ALA A 402 -3.28 8.05 -10.56
N ALA A 403 -3.46 6.90 -9.92
CA ALA A 403 -4.40 5.84 -10.29
C ALA A 403 -4.74 5.02 -9.02
N GLY A 404 -5.79 4.20 -9.06
CA GLY A 404 -6.35 3.62 -7.84
C GLY A 404 -7.46 4.51 -7.27
N ALA A 405 -7.37 4.92 -5.99
CA ALA A 405 -8.51 5.43 -5.23
C ALA A 405 -9.17 6.69 -5.82
N LEU A 406 -8.43 7.78 -6.04
CA LEU A 406 -9.00 9.01 -6.63
C LEU A 406 -9.55 8.79 -8.04
N GLN A 407 -9.03 7.79 -8.77
CA GLN A 407 -9.49 7.46 -10.12
C GLN A 407 -10.80 6.66 -10.09
N SER A 408 -10.93 5.68 -9.19
CA SER A 408 -12.14 4.88 -9.03
C SER A 408 -13.28 5.73 -8.45
N ASP A 409 -13.01 6.55 -7.43
CA ASP A 409 -13.92 7.55 -6.86
C ASP A 409 -14.51 8.47 -7.93
N SER A 410 -13.63 9.09 -8.71
CA SER A 410 -13.98 10.06 -9.75
C SER A 410 -14.79 9.41 -10.87
N ALA A 411 -14.45 8.18 -11.26
CA ALA A 411 -15.19 7.42 -12.26
C ALA A 411 -16.59 7.01 -11.77
N MET A 412 -16.70 6.52 -10.53
CA MET A 412 -17.98 6.11 -9.93
C MET A 412 -18.93 7.32 -9.76
N ALA A 413 -18.44 8.40 -9.16
CA ALA A 413 -19.22 9.63 -8.98
C ALA A 413 -19.67 10.24 -10.33
N THR A 414 -18.76 10.28 -11.32
CA THR A 414 -19.09 10.81 -12.66
C THR A 414 -20.16 9.95 -13.35
N LYS A 415 -20.02 8.62 -13.33
CA LYS A 415 -21.00 7.70 -13.93
C LYS A 415 -22.40 7.89 -13.32
N ALA A 416 -22.49 7.98 -11.99
CA ALA A 416 -23.78 8.16 -11.30
C ALA A 416 -24.40 9.55 -11.52
N LEU A 417 -23.59 10.62 -11.54
CA LEU A 417 -24.09 11.95 -11.92
C LEU A 417 -24.62 11.97 -13.35
N MET A 418 -23.97 11.27 -14.27
CA MET A 418 -24.42 11.15 -15.67
C MET A 418 -25.72 10.35 -15.79
N GLY A 419 -25.91 9.24 -15.06
CA GLY A 419 -27.18 8.49 -15.04
C GLY A 419 -28.36 9.36 -14.61
N ILE A 420 -28.23 10.02 -13.46
CA ILE A 420 -29.23 10.96 -12.93
C ILE A 420 -29.51 12.10 -13.92
N MET A 421 -28.47 12.67 -14.56
CA MET A 421 -28.64 13.73 -15.57
C MET A 421 -29.30 13.24 -16.88
N ASN A 422 -29.12 11.96 -17.24
CA ASN A 422 -29.78 11.33 -18.39
C ASN A 422 -31.24 10.92 -18.09
N GLY A 423 -31.67 11.00 -16.82
CA GLY A 423 -33.04 10.70 -16.41
C GLY A 423 -33.26 9.27 -15.93
N ASP A 424 -32.24 8.61 -15.38
CA ASP A 424 -32.40 7.31 -14.74
C ASP A 424 -33.42 7.35 -13.58
N THR A 425 -34.18 6.26 -13.42
CA THR A 425 -35.33 6.17 -12.51
C THR A 425 -35.46 4.76 -11.91
N GLY A 426 -36.22 4.65 -10.81
CA GLY A 426 -36.49 3.37 -10.16
C GLY A 426 -35.20 2.72 -9.65
N ALA A 427 -34.91 1.49 -10.10
CA ALA A 427 -33.72 0.76 -9.68
C ALA A 427 -32.41 1.42 -10.13
N ALA A 428 -32.35 1.98 -11.34
CA ALA A 428 -31.13 2.64 -11.85
C ALA A 428 -30.77 3.87 -10.99
N LEU A 429 -31.75 4.73 -10.71
CA LEU A 429 -31.59 5.87 -9.80
C LEU A 429 -31.17 5.44 -8.38
N ALA A 430 -31.68 4.30 -7.87
CA ALA A 430 -31.27 3.79 -6.57
C ALA A 430 -29.80 3.32 -6.57
N THR A 431 -29.33 2.70 -7.67
CA THR A 431 -27.91 2.37 -7.87
C THR A 431 -27.05 3.64 -7.98
N ASP A 432 -27.46 4.64 -8.76
CA ASP A 432 -26.74 5.92 -8.85
C ASP A 432 -26.63 6.61 -7.47
N GLN A 433 -27.73 6.67 -6.72
CA GLN A 433 -27.75 7.23 -5.35
C GLN A 433 -26.86 6.46 -4.38
N ALA A 434 -26.69 5.15 -4.56
CA ALA A 434 -25.76 4.34 -3.77
C ALA A 434 -24.30 4.57 -4.18
N MET A 435 -24.00 4.59 -5.49
CA MET A 435 -22.69 4.92 -6.05
C MET A 435 -22.21 6.32 -5.60
N LEU A 436 -23.09 7.31 -5.61
CA LEU A 436 -22.78 8.65 -5.11
C LEU A 436 -22.45 8.66 -3.62
N LYS A 437 -23.04 7.75 -2.81
CA LYS A 437 -22.75 7.63 -1.38
C LYS A 437 -21.44 6.90 -1.11
N ALA A 438 -21.16 5.81 -1.84
CA ALA A 438 -19.88 5.09 -1.75
C ALA A 438 -18.70 6.01 -2.15
N ALA A 439 -18.79 6.68 -3.31
CA ALA A 439 -17.77 7.64 -3.73
C ALA A 439 -17.69 8.86 -2.80
N ALA A 440 -18.81 9.37 -2.26
CA ALA A 440 -18.76 10.46 -1.28
C ALA A 440 -18.08 10.06 0.03
N ALA A 441 -18.28 8.82 0.50
CA ALA A 441 -17.61 8.29 1.67
C ALA A 441 -16.10 8.15 1.41
N ASN A 442 -15.69 7.64 0.24
CA ASN A 442 -14.28 7.46 -0.09
C ASN A 442 -13.55 8.79 -0.34
N PHE A 443 -14.16 9.78 -1.01
CA PHE A 443 -13.58 11.14 -1.07
C PHE A 443 -13.31 11.73 0.33
N ILE A 444 -14.16 11.45 1.32
CA ILE A 444 -13.98 11.90 2.71
C ILE A 444 -12.94 11.03 3.45
N GLY A 445 -12.99 9.71 3.27
CA GLY A 445 -12.06 8.73 3.86
C GLY A 445 -10.63 8.97 3.41
N ASN A 446 -10.40 9.00 2.09
CA ASN A 446 -9.11 9.31 1.47
C ASN A 446 -8.52 10.64 1.98
N ALA A 447 -9.36 11.66 2.17
CA ALA A 447 -8.93 12.95 2.73
C ALA A 447 -8.62 12.91 4.24
N GLY A 448 -9.31 12.05 4.99
CA GLY A 448 -9.01 11.73 6.39
C GLY A 448 -7.68 10.98 6.52
N ASP A 449 -7.50 9.93 5.73
CA ASP A 449 -6.31 9.09 5.70
C ASP A 449 -5.08 9.93 5.26
N ILE A 450 -5.18 10.74 4.19
CA ILE A 450 -4.17 11.77 3.84
C ILE A 450 -3.83 12.69 5.04
N GLY A 451 -4.85 13.19 5.76
CA GLY A 451 -4.66 14.05 6.92
C GLY A 451 -4.00 13.35 8.11
N GLY A 452 -4.21 12.04 8.24
CA GLY A 452 -3.52 11.16 9.19
C GLY A 452 -2.09 10.84 8.75
N ASN A 453 -1.85 10.62 7.46
CA ASN A 453 -0.59 10.15 6.91
C ASN A 453 0.44 11.28 6.73
N ASN A 454 0.01 12.54 6.74
CA ASN A 454 0.88 13.71 6.63
C ASN A 454 0.92 14.57 7.90
N ILE A 455 2.00 15.34 8.06
CA ILE A 455 2.20 16.35 9.10
C ILE A 455 2.43 17.68 8.40
N ALA A 456 1.58 18.68 8.66
CA ALA A 456 1.70 20.01 8.07
C ALA A 456 2.98 20.74 8.53
N ILE A 457 3.40 21.77 7.78
CA ILE A 457 4.59 22.55 8.12
C ILE A 457 4.52 23.12 9.55
N GLY A 458 5.60 22.94 10.30
CA GLY A 458 5.68 23.32 11.72
C GLY A 458 5.31 22.19 12.70
N GLY A 459 4.99 20.98 12.21
CA GLY A 459 4.78 19.80 13.04
C GLY A 459 3.37 19.69 13.62
N VAL A 460 2.34 20.12 12.86
CA VAL A 460 0.93 20.08 13.30
C VAL A 460 0.09 19.13 12.46
N ASP A 461 -0.98 18.62 13.04
CA ASP A 461 -1.93 17.74 12.37
C ASP A 461 -2.84 18.47 11.39
N TYR A 462 -3.38 17.72 10.42
CA TYR A 462 -4.52 18.15 9.64
C TYR A 462 -5.83 17.90 10.39
N VAL A 463 -6.85 18.70 10.09
CA VAL A 463 -8.23 18.50 10.56
C VAL A 463 -9.00 17.80 9.47
N GLY A 464 -9.08 16.47 9.53
CA GLY A 464 -9.68 15.61 8.48
C GLY A 464 -11.08 16.03 8.03
N SER A 465 -11.89 16.63 8.91
CA SER A 465 -13.25 17.11 8.62
C SER A 465 -13.35 18.56 8.10
N ALA A 466 -12.24 19.21 7.78
CA ALA A 466 -12.24 20.60 7.35
C ALA A 466 -12.84 20.78 5.95
N THR A 467 -13.69 21.80 5.80
CA THR A 467 -14.30 22.22 4.52
C THR A 467 -13.72 23.55 4.00
N SER A 468 -12.61 24.01 4.57
CA SER A 468 -11.89 25.19 4.09
C SER A 468 -10.39 25.10 4.34
N PHE A 469 -9.61 25.70 3.44
CA PHE A 469 -8.15 25.81 3.51
C PHE A 469 -7.63 26.35 4.86
N LEU A 470 -8.32 27.37 5.42
CA LEU A 470 -7.93 28.03 6.67
C LEU A 470 -8.15 27.15 7.91
N THR A 471 -9.06 26.18 7.82
CA THR A 471 -9.43 25.26 8.93
C THR A 471 -8.80 23.89 8.80
N ALA A 472 -8.04 23.62 7.74
CA ALA A 472 -7.50 22.30 7.44
C ALA A 472 -6.31 21.89 8.31
N THR A 473 -5.71 22.80 9.08
CA THR A 473 -4.64 22.49 10.05
C THR A 473 -5.10 22.74 11.49
N ALA A 474 -4.61 21.93 12.44
CA ALA A 474 -5.03 21.96 13.84
C ALA A 474 -4.71 23.28 14.56
N VAL A 475 -3.77 24.07 14.03
CA VAL A 475 -3.44 25.43 14.52
C VAL A 475 -3.85 26.45 13.46
N ASN A 476 -5.12 26.87 13.54
CA ASN A 476 -5.70 27.91 12.70
C ASN A 476 -4.85 29.19 12.74
N GLY A 477 -4.41 29.67 11.58
CA GLY A 477 -3.59 30.86 11.46
C GLY A 477 -2.08 30.64 11.56
N ILE A 478 -1.56 29.40 11.52
CA ILE A 478 -0.18 29.19 11.05
C ILE A 478 -0.05 29.85 9.67
N ALA A 479 1.02 30.63 9.50
CA ALA A 479 1.26 31.34 8.25
C ALA A 479 1.56 30.35 7.12
N MET A 480 0.58 30.11 6.24
CA MET A 480 0.62 29.24 5.04
C MET A 480 1.60 29.74 3.93
N GLY A 481 2.67 30.43 4.34
CA GLY A 481 3.57 31.19 3.48
C GLY A 481 2.91 32.38 2.78
N THR A 482 3.72 33.18 2.10
CA THR A 482 3.23 34.11 1.05
C THR A 482 2.96 33.40 -0.29
N GLY A 483 3.09 32.07 -0.31
CA GLY A 483 2.85 31.17 -1.45
C GLY A 483 1.42 30.61 -1.50
N ALA A 484 0.43 31.37 -1.05
CA ALA A 484 -0.95 31.10 -1.42
C ALA A 484 -1.12 31.34 -2.94
N PRO A 485 -1.78 30.44 -3.69
CA PRO A 485 -2.35 30.79 -4.98
C PRO A 485 -3.15 32.08 -4.84
N ALA A 486 -3.09 32.98 -5.82
CA ALA A 486 -3.57 34.36 -5.66
C ALA A 486 -5.11 34.48 -5.65
N GLY A 487 -5.73 34.07 -4.54
CA GLY A 487 -7.16 34.06 -4.27
C GLY A 487 -7.44 33.33 -2.95
N ALA A 488 -8.35 33.86 -2.12
CA ALA A 488 -8.81 33.13 -0.94
C ALA A 488 -9.67 31.92 -1.39
N ASN A 489 -9.39 30.75 -0.81
CA ASN A 489 -9.60 29.43 -1.42
C ASN A 489 -8.88 29.27 -2.77
N PRO A 490 -7.87 28.39 -2.85
CA PRO A 490 -7.51 27.70 -4.09
C PRO A 490 -8.75 26.90 -4.55
N ASN A 491 -9.56 27.50 -5.41
CA ASN A 491 -10.80 26.91 -5.88
C ASN A 491 -10.46 25.81 -6.89
N ILE A 492 -10.27 24.58 -6.41
CA ILE A 492 -9.95 23.45 -7.30
C ILE A 492 -11.11 23.23 -8.28
N ALA A 493 -12.37 23.42 -7.83
CA ALA A 493 -13.57 23.24 -8.63
C ALA A 493 -13.62 23.97 -9.98
N ASN A 494 -13.09 25.20 -10.08
CA ASN A 494 -13.14 26.00 -11.31
C ASN A 494 -11.86 25.91 -12.17
N GLY A 495 -10.90 25.05 -11.78
CA GLY A 495 -9.61 24.91 -12.45
C GLY A 495 -8.62 26.07 -12.22
N THR A 496 -8.94 27.05 -11.35
CA THR A 496 -8.03 28.17 -11.03
C THR A 496 -7.22 27.93 -9.76
N GLY A 497 -6.95 26.67 -9.40
CA GLY A 497 -6.12 26.28 -8.25
C GLY A 497 -4.64 26.71 -8.33
N GLY A 498 -4.22 27.26 -9.48
CA GLY A 498 -2.84 27.62 -9.79
C GLY A 498 -2.05 26.47 -10.39
N THR A 499 -1.01 26.76 -11.17
CA THR A 499 -0.05 25.76 -11.60
C THR A 499 0.67 25.20 -10.37
N PRO A 500 0.78 23.87 -10.19
CA PRO A 500 1.58 23.29 -9.10
C PRO A 500 2.99 23.87 -9.07
N ALA A 501 3.38 24.44 -7.93
CA ALA A 501 4.74 24.93 -7.74
C ALA A 501 5.68 23.72 -7.57
N SER A 502 6.67 23.58 -8.46
CA SER A 502 7.71 22.58 -8.27
C SER A 502 8.57 22.93 -7.05
N THR A 503 9.00 21.92 -6.30
CA THR A 503 9.82 22.09 -5.10
C THR A 503 11.24 22.55 -5.48
N THR A 504 11.50 23.85 -5.45
CA THR A 504 12.86 24.38 -5.51
C THR A 504 13.66 23.86 -4.31
N THR A 505 14.71 23.06 -4.59
CA THR A 505 15.50 22.36 -3.58
C THR A 505 16.03 23.30 -2.49
N PRO A 506 15.68 23.09 -1.21
CA PRO A 506 16.34 23.78 -0.11
C PRO A 506 17.81 23.34 -0.04
N GLY A 507 18.74 24.29 -0.22
CA GLY A 507 20.17 24.02 -0.07
C GLY A 507 20.50 23.55 1.36
N GLY A 508 21.42 22.58 1.48
CA GLY A 508 21.69 21.90 2.75
C GLY A 508 22.08 22.82 3.90
N GLY A 509 21.23 22.90 4.92
CA GLY A 509 21.45 23.67 6.15
C GLY A 509 22.44 23.00 7.11
N GLY A 510 23.72 23.00 6.76
CA GLY A 510 24.78 22.48 7.63
C GLY A 510 24.98 23.34 8.88
N MET A 511 24.94 22.73 10.07
CA MET A 511 25.24 23.42 11.33
C MET A 511 26.75 23.64 11.51
N ALA A 512 27.19 24.90 11.37
CA ALA A 512 28.47 25.39 11.91
C ALA A 512 28.31 26.87 12.28
N GLY A 513 28.87 27.29 13.42
CA GLY A 513 28.56 28.59 14.02
C GLY A 513 29.67 29.64 13.94
N GLY A 514 29.28 30.91 14.11
CA GLY A 514 30.11 31.96 14.70
C GLY A 514 31.06 32.72 13.76
N GLY A 515 30.62 33.88 13.28
CA GLY A 515 31.47 34.90 12.64
C GLY A 515 30.70 36.21 12.51
N ALA A 516 31.33 37.36 12.82
CA ALA A 516 30.62 38.63 13.01
C ALA A 516 31.02 39.72 12.02
N ALA A 517 30.12 40.72 11.91
CA ALA A 517 30.23 41.98 11.16
C ALA A 517 30.16 41.90 9.61
N GLY A 518 29.53 42.86 8.93
CA GLY A 518 28.68 43.93 9.48
C GLY A 518 28.31 45.04 8.48
N GLY A 519 27.11 45.60 8.64
CA GLY A 519 26.59 46.74 7.86
C GLY A 519 26.01 46.35 6.49
N GLY A 520 24.94 46.99 5.99
CA GLY A 520 24.06 47.96 6.65
C GLY A 520 23.28 48.84 5.67
N ALA A 521 22.02 49.16 5.99
CA ALA A 521 21.13 50.09 5.26
C ALA A 521 20.73 49.69 3.82
N ALA A 522 19.67 50.24 3.20
CA ALA A 522 18.36 50.71 3.70
C ALA A 522 17.41 51.00 2.50
N GLY A 523 16.09 50.90 2.70
CA GLY A 523 15.05 51.25 1.71
C GLY A 523 14.91 50.24 0.56
N GLY A 524 13.73 49.83 0.10
CA GLY A 524 12.41 50.46 0.16
C GLY A 524 12.00 50.91 -1.24
N GLY A 525 10.77 50.65 -1.68
CA GLY A 525 10.33 51.06 -3.03
C GLY A 525 9.32 50.11 -3.67
N ALA A 526 8.07 50.55 -3.70
CA ALA A 526 6.88 49.80 -4.10
C ALA A 526 6.74 49.51 -5.62
N ALA A 527 5.91 48.49 -5.90
CA ALA A 527 4.95 48.36 -7.01
C ALA A 527 5.43 48.31 -8.47
N GLY A 528 4.65 47.66 -9.35
CA GLY A 528 4.91 47.78 -10.80
C GLY A 528 3.90 47.27 -11.82
N GLY A 529 3.43 46.01 -11.77
CA GLY A 529 2.50 45.46 -12.78
C GLY A 529 3.05 45.39 -14.22
N GLY A 530 2.15 45.17 -15.20
CA GLY A 530 2.46 45.20 -16.65
C GLY A 530 2.41 43.84 -17.35
N ALA A 531 1.29 43.53 -18.02
CA ALA A 531 1.07 42.25 -18.69
C ALA A 531 1.43 42.24 -20.19
N ALA A 532 1.70 41.02 -20.71
CA ALA A 532 1.48 40.53 -22.08
C ALA A 532 2.28 41.12 -23.27
N GLY A 533 2.56 40.26 -24.27
CA GLY A 533 2.75 40.71 -25.66
C GLY A 533 3.63 39.86 -26.60
N GLY A 534 2.99 39.01 -27.42
CA GLY A 534 3.54 38.50 -28.70
C GLY A 534 4.56 37.35 -28.65
N GLY A 535 4.78 36.59 -29.74
CA GLY A 535 4.05 36.58 -31.03
C GLY A 535 4.96 36.35 -32.24
N THR A 536 4.39 35.75 -33.31
CA THR A 536 4.99 35.37 -34.62
C THR A 536 6.09 34.29 -34.57
N THR A 537 6.24 33.25 -35.43
CA THR A 537 5.64 32.68 -36.68
C THR A 537 6.54 32.73 -37.93
N GLY A 538 6.79 31.56 -38.53
CA GLY A 538 7.43 31.36 -39.84
C GLY A 538 8.92 30.96 -39.74
N GLY A 539 9.47 30.09 -40.61
CA GLY A 539 8.86 29.29 -41.67
C GLY A 539 9.90 28.82 -42.70
N GLY A 540 9.73 27.64 -43.32
CA GLY A 540 10.63 27.16 -44.37
C GLY A 540 10.36 25.72 -44.85
N THR A 541 10.49 25.46 -46.15
CA THR A 541 10.29 24.15 -46.79
C THR A 541 11.33 23.94 -47.92
N THR A 542 11.34 22.72 -48.50
CA THR A 542 12.25 22.18 -49.55
C THR A 542 13.67 21.79 -49.08
N GLY A 543 14.31 20.72 -49.60
CA GLY A 543 13.76 19.61 -50.41
C GLY A 543 14.78 18.80 -51.23
N GLY A 544 14.60 17.47 -51.31
CA GLY A 544 15.19 16.59 -52.36
C GLY A 544 16.51 15.85 -52.05
N GLY A 545 16.71 14.70 -52.71
CA GLY A 545 17.96 13.90 -52.70
C GLY A 545 17.73 12.39 -52.55
N ALA A 546 18.20 11.55 -53.48
CA ALA A 546 17.84 10.12 -53.58
C ALA A 546 19.05 9.14 -53.65
N ALA A 547 18.72 7.83 -53.71
CA ALA A 547 19.57 6.63 -53.89
C ALA A 547 20.15 5.96 -52.61
N GLY A 548 20.28 4.62 -52.53
CA GLY A 548 19.81 3.57 -53.47
C GLY A 548 20.28 2.13 -53.11
N GLY A 549 19.64 1.10 -53.71
CA GLY A 549 19.87 -0.35 -53.45
C GLY A 549 18.99 -0.92 -52.31
N GLY A 550 18.47 -2.16 -52.29
CA GLY A 550 18.72 -3.39 -53.09
C GLY A 550 19.42 -4.46 -52.23
N THR A 551 19.03 -5.75 -52.12
CA THR A 551 18.03 -6.61 -52.80
C THR A 551 17.51 -7.69 -51.81
N THR A 552 16.21 -8.00 -51.69
CA THR A 552 15.41 -8.99 -52.47
C THR A 552 15.80 -10.48 -52.30
N GLY A 553 14.88 -11.28 -51.73
CA GLY A 553 14.88 -12.77 -51.72
C GLY A 553 14.35 -13.34 -50.39
N GLY A 554 13.58 -14.43 -50.33
CA GLY A 554 12.95 -15.24 -51.39
C GLY A 554 12.55 -16.66 -50.92
N ASN A 555 11.38 -17.16 -51.34
CA ASN A 555 10.75 -18.46 -50.99
C ASN A 555 10.33 -18.63 -49.49
N THR A 556 9.23 -19.28 -49.07
CA THR A 556 8.21 -20.25 -49.60
C THR A 556 8.54 -21.75 -49.51
N GLY A 557 7.63 -22.52 -48.87
CA GLY A 557 7.55 -23.99 -48.89
C GLY A 557 7.57 -24.59 -47.47
N THR A 558 6.49 -25.05 -46.82
CA THR A 558 5.46 -26.10 -47.10
C THR A 558 5.89 -27.55 -46.80
N GLY A 559 5.29 -28.14 -45.75
CA GLY A 559 5.19 -29.59 -45.54
C GLY A 559 6.31 -30.28 -44.73
N ASN A 560 6.12 -31.51 -44.24
CA ASN A 560 4.87 -32.28 -44.11
C ASN A 560 5.01 -33.47 -43.11
N ASN A 561 3.98 -33.68 -42.27
CA ASN A 561 3.43 -34.96 -41.76
C ASN A 561 4.30 -36.07 -41.10
N THR A 562 3.70 -36.77 -40.11
CA THR A 562 4.04 -38.13 -39.57
C THR A 562 5.43 -38.37 -38.92
N GLY A 563 5.57 -39.24 -37.92
CA GLY A 563 4.58 -40.06 -37.18
C GLY A 563 5.22 -41.21 -36.37
N ASN A 564 4.39 -41.96 -35.63
CA ASN A 564 4.70 -43.11 -34.75
C ASN A 564 5.49 -42.83 -33.43
N ASN A 565 5.49 -43.69 -32.39
CA ASN A 565 4.47 -44.58 -31.74
C ASN A 565 5.19 -45.65 -30.88
N GLN A 566 5.07 -45.57 -29.55
CA GLN A 566 5.14 -46.67 -28.55
C GLN A 566 4.82 -46.04 -27.16
N THR A 567 3.98 -46.52 -26.23
CA THR A 567 3.62 -47.86 -25.69
C THR A 567 4.83 -48.64 -25.17
N THR A 568 4.91 -49.17 -23.94
CA THR A 568 3.94 -49.46 -22.84
C THR A 568 4.72 -49.31 -21.48
N THR A 569 4.21 -49.37 -20.23
CA THR A 569 3.12 -50.14 -19.60
C THR A 569 2.60 -49.52 -18.28
N THR A 570 1.32 -49.76 -18.00
CA THR A 570 0.54 -49.67 -16.74
C THR A 570 1.20 -50.18 -15.44
N HIS A 571 0.79 -49.63 -14.29
CA HIS A 571 0.52 -50.43 -13.07
C HIS A 571 -0.67 -49.87 -12.27
N HIS A 572 -1.53 -50.75 -11.74
CA HIS A 572 -2.71 -50.39 -10.93
C HIS A 572 -2.45 -50.51 -9.42
N CYS A 573 -3.07 -49.63 -8.64
CA CYS A 573 -3.54 -49.92 -7.28
C CYS A 573 -4.98 -49.39 -7.11
N HIS A 574 -5.89 -50.21 -6.58
CA HIS A 574 -7.14 -49.77 -5.97
C HIS A 574 -7.02 -49.91 -4.46
N HIS A 575 -7.70 -49.09 -3.66
CA HIS A 575 -8.30 -49.55 -2.39
C HIS A 575 -9.50 -48.68 -1.99
N HIS A 576 -10.22 -49.10 -0.95
CA HIS A 576 -11.63 -48.77 -0.72
C HIS A 576 -11.89 -47.57 0.21
N HIS A 577 -13.07 -46.99 0.01
CA HIS A 577 -13.95 -46.31 0.97
C HIS A 577 -13.59 -46.37 2.47
N HIS A 578 -13.84 -45.25 3.16
CA HIS A 578 -14.80 -45.25 4.26
C HIS A 578 -15.57 -43.93 4.33
N SER A 579 -16.90 -44.00 4.27
CA SER A 579 -17.79 -42.90 4.71
C SER A 579 -17.98 -42.96 6.22
N HIS A 580 -18.22 -41.82 6.86
CA HIS A 580 -19.00 -41.68 8.11
C HIS A 580 -19.65 -40.28 8.11
N ASP A 581 -20.94 -40.22 8.46
CA ASP A 581 -21.74 -39.00 8.55
C ASP A 581 -22.06 -38.64 10.01
N HIS A 582 -22.56 -37.41 10.21
CA HIS A 582 -23.13 -36.85 11.47
C HIS A 582 -22.08 -36.51 12.57
N HIS A 583 -22.25 -35.45 13.37
CA HIS A 583 -23.49 -34.92 13.95
C HIS A 583 -23.79 -33.42 13.71
N THR A 584 -25.06 -33.06 13.91
CA THR A 584 -25.60 -31.70 13.86
C THR A 584 -26.17 -31.24 15.21
N ALA A 585 -25.82 -30.03 15.64
CA ALA A 585 -26.57 -29.17 16.57
C ALA A 585 -26.04 -27.73 16.39
N ALA A 586 -26.79 -26.67 16.08
CA ALA A 586 -28.13 -26.17 16.45
C ALA A 586 -28.07 -25.08 17.55
N ALA A 587 -28.60 -23.90 17.22
CA ALA A 587 -28.29 -22.63 17.89
C ALA A 587 -29.27 -22.22 19.00
N ALA A 588 -28.78 -21.39 19.93
CA ALA A 588 -29.49 -20.30 20.61
C ALA A 588 -28.47 -19.45 21.40
N ALA A 589 -28.57 -18.15 21.68
CA ALA A 589 -29.33 -16.99 21.20
C ALA A 589 -29.30 -15.99 22.38
N ALA A 590 -28.74 -14.78 22.20
CA ALA A 590 -28.72 -13.76 23.25
C ALA A 590 -28.65 -12.33 22.66
N ALA A 591 -29.74 -11.87 22.04
CA ALA A 591 -29.86 -10.49 21.59
C ALA A 591 -30.40 -9.60 22.71
N THR A 592 -29.72 -8.50 23.03
CA THR A 592 -30.26 -7.37 23.80
C THR A 592 -29.81 -6.07 23.17
N ALA A 593 -30.68 -5.42 22.41
CA ALA A 593 -30.39 -4.12 21.83
C ALA A 593 -30.56 -3.00 22.88
N GLY A 594 -29.59 -2.10 22.96
CA GLY A 594 -29.67 -0.86 23.73
C GLY A 594 -29.48 0.33 22.79
N ALA A 595 -30.54 1.05 22.46
CA ALA A 595 -30.48 2.13 21.49
C ALA A 595 -29.81 3.39 22.06
N ALA A 596 -28.80 3.90 21.35
CA ALA A 596 -28.25 5.24 21.51
C ALA A 596 -28.21 5.92 20.12
N ALA A 597 -28.31 7.25 20.08
CA ALA A 597 -28.70 7.95 18.86
C ALA A 597 -27.53 8.54 18.06
N GLY A 598 -27.56 8.33 16.74
CA GLY A 598 -27.28 9.42 15.79
C GLY A 598 -25.84 9.92 15.67
N ALA A 599 -24.84 9.05 15.78
CA ALA A 599 -23.56 9.24 15.10
C ALA A 599 -23.61 8.53 13.74
N ALA A 600 -22.88 9.03 12.74
CA ALA A 600 -22.57 8.24 11.56
C ALA A 600 -21.58 7.14 11.95
N ASP A 601 -21.88 5.90 11.63
CA ASP A 601 -20.96 4.79 11.85
C ASP A 601 -19.87 4.85 10.77
N MET A 602 -18.65 5.23 11.19
CA MET A 602 -17.49 5.31 10.29
C MET A 602 -16.56 4.10 10.44
N SER A 603 -16.96 3.05 11.17
CA SER A 603 -16.10 1.90 11.50
C SER A 603 -15.80 0.96 10.32
N HIS A 604 -16.24 1.28 9.10
CA HIS A 604 -16.18 0.41 7.92
C HIS A 604 -15.52 1.03 6.67
N HIS A 605 -15.00 2.27 6.73
CA HIS A 605 -14.46 2.98 5.56
C HIS A 605 -13.11 3.70 5.84
N HIS A 606 -12.18 2.98 6.47
CA HIS A 606 -10.78 3.40 6.62
C HIS A 606 -9.90 2.36 5.90
N ALA A 607 -9.54 2.66 4.65
CA ALA A 607 -8.93 1.69 3.75
C ALA A 607 -7.40 1.65 3.84
N MET A 608 -6.74 2.72 4.32
CA MET A 608 -5.29 2.91 4.21
C MET A 608 -4.64 3.26 5.56
N HIS A 609 -5.25 2.81 6.67
CA HIS A 609 -4.92 3.30 8.02
C HIS A 609 -3.75 2.57 8.69
N HIS A 610 -3.27 1.45 8.14
CA HIS A 610 -2.32 0.54 8.80
C HIS A 610 -0.88 0.66 8.28
N MET A 611 -0.67 1.21 7.09
CA MET A 611 0.68 1.47 6.55
C MET A 611 1.50 2.54 7.30
N TRP A 612 0.87 3.45 8.06
CA TRP A 612 1.46 4.78 8.32
C TRP A 612 1.75 5.18 9.78
N GLY A 613 1.44 4.34 10.78
CA GLY A 613 1.69 4.64 12.21
C GLY A 613 1.61 3.45 13.17
#